data_AF-A0A553AF33-F1
#
_entry.id   AF-A0A553AF33-F1
#
_cell.length_a   1.000
_cell.length_b   1.000
_cell.length_c   1.000
_cell.angle_alpha   90.00
_cell.angle_beta   90.00
_cell.angle_gamma   90.00
#
_symmetry.space_group_name_H-M   'P 1'
#
loop_
_entity.id
_entity.type
_entity.pdbx_description
1 polymer ?
#
loop_
_entity_poly.entity_id
_entity_poly.type
_entity_poly.pdbx_seq_one_letter_code
_entity_poly.pdbx_strand_id
1 'polypeptide(L)'
;MIPIGLPSYEFLLIRLAYLAATLIWVAWALRLAFGERAEWRLRTWRGPIFFLLGGSAFYSTWSVYDLNRELKAHVAQQQADYHPVLDRRQRLGGIDMPLGTKLNLAVARELGSFQRAEFPHSISVGGVNALLAERYLSIHTDDAYQTAGYTPQNLRLTGVGISMQAGWICDASEVIVLETHPDGAPKAFQSCSAAGGNLIEGKALPNGAEIIASEGSLFLDGRRGLDRWLIHLPKEGALQLKGGEQIGGAILLDGDRKVIKSIPQ
;
A
#
# COMPACT_ATOMS: atom_id res chain seq x y z
N MET A 1 6.26 -11.33 -17.13
CA MET A 1 4.88 -11.62 -16.70
C MET A 1 4.24 -12.51 -17.75
N ILE A 2 3.83 -13.73 -17.43
CA ILE A 2 2.91 -14.46 -18.34
C ILE A 2 1.51 -14.05 -17.89
N PRO A 3 0.76 -13.26 -18.68
CA PRO A 3 -0.60 -12.93 -18.32
C PRO A 3 -1.40 -14.24 -18.32
N ILE A 4 -1.82 -14.67 -17.14
CA ILE A 4 -2.88 -15.67 -17.05
C ILE A 4 -4.11 -14.91 -17.53
N GLY A 5 -4.43 -15.04 -18.82
CA GLY A 5 -5.59 -14.41 -19.40
C GLY A 5 -6.80 -14.77 -18.55
N LEU A 6 -7.59 -13.76 -18.18
CA LEU A 6 -8.89 -14.00 -17.56
C LEU A 6 -9.61 -15.06 -18.42
N PRO A 7 -10.15 -16.12 -17.82
CA PRO A 7 -10.90 -17.11 -18.58
C PRO A 7 -11.95 -16.37 -19.41
N SER A 8 -12.05 -16.72 -20.69
CA SER A 8 -12.96 -16.02 -21.61
C SER A 8 -14.36 -15.95 -21.01
N TYR A 9 -15.07 -14.84 -21.25
CA TYR A 9 -16.44 -14.66 -20.73
C TYR A 9 -17.36 -15.83 -21.14
N GLU A 10 -17.11 -16.42 -22.31
CA GLU A 10 -17.78 -17.61 -22.83
C GLU A 10 -17.53 -18.84 -21.94
N PHE A 11 -16.29 -19.05 -21.51
CA PHE A 11 -15.94 -20.15 -20.59
C PHE A 11 -16.66 -20.01 -19.26
N LEU A 12 -16.75 -18.79 -18.72
CA LEU A 12 -17.47 -18.52 -17.48
C LEU A 12 -18.98 -18.76 -17.63
N LEU A 13 -19.59 -18.29 -18.73
CA LEU A 13 -21.01 -18.50 -19.02
C LEU A 13 -21.36 -19.98 -19.20
N ILE A 14 -20.53 -20.73 -19.94
CA ILE A 14 -20.72 -22.17 -20.14
C ILE A 14 -20.63 -22.91 -18.79
N ARG A 15 -19.66 -22.54 -17.94
CA ARG A 15 -19.56 -23.11 -16.58
C ARG A 15 -20.77 -22.80 -15.73
N LEU A 16 -21.25 -21.55 -15.75
CA LEU A 16 -22.38 -21.12 -14.94
C LEU A 16 -23.67 -21.83 -15.40
N ALA A 17 -23.85 -21.98 -16.71
CA ALA A 17 -24.94 -22.77 -17.29
C ALA A 17 -24.86 -24.25 -16.89
N TYR A 18 -23.67 -24.83 -16.87
CA TYR A 18 -23.46 -26.22 -16.44
C TYR A 18 -23.75 -26.41 -14.94
N LEU A 19 -23.35 -25.46 -14.09
CA LEU A 19 -23.67 -25.47 -12.66
C LEU A 19 -25.18 -25.30 -12.42
N ALA A 20 -25.85 -24.40 -13.14
CA ALA A 20 -27.30 -24.26 -13.06
C ALA A 20 -28.03 -25.54 -13.51
N ALA A 21 -27.59 -26.14 -14.62
CA ALA A 21 -28.16 -27.39 -15.13
C ALA A 21 -27.96 -28.56 -14.14
N THR A 22 -26.79 -28.66 -13.51
CA THR A 22 -26.53 -29.68 -12.48
C THR A 22 -27.36 -29.46 -11.22
N LEU A 23 -27.55 -28.22 -10.75
CA LEU A 23 -28.43 -27.91 -9.63
C LEU A 23 -29.90 -28.26 -9.92
N ILE A 24 -30.40 -27.89 -11.11
CA ILE A 24 -31.76 -28.25 -11.57
C ILE A 24 -31.91 -29.77 -11.63
N TRP A 25 -30.89 -30.47 -12.14
CA TRP A 25 -30.89 -31.93 -12.21
C TRP A 25 -30.90 -32.59 -10.83
N VAL A 26 -30.07 -32.11 -9.89
CA VAL A 26 -30.04 -32.62 -8.50
C VAL A 26 -31.37 -32.37 -7.80
N ALA A 27 -31.96 -31.17 -7.92
CA ALA A 27 -33.27 -30.86 -7.34
C ALA A 27 -34.37 -31.78 -7.89
N TRP A 28 -34.34 -32.06 -9.20
CA TRP A 28 -35.28 -32.97 -9.84
C TRP A 28 -35.05 -34.43 -9.44
N ALA A 29 -33.79 -34.87 -9.33
CA ALA A 29 -33.42 -36.21 -8.89
C ALA A 29 -33.83 -36.46 -7.43
N LEU A 30 -33.63 -35.48 -6.53
CA LEU A 30 -34.11 -35.53 -5.15
C LEU A 30 -35.64 -35.67 -5.12
N ARG A 31 -36.36 -34.86 -5.89
CA ARG A 31 -37.82 -34.96 -5.99
C ARG A 31 -38.31 -36.33 -6.46
N LEU A 32 -37.55 -37.00 -7.32
CA LEU A 32 -37.85 -38.36 -7.78
C LEU A 32 -37.51 -39.43 -6.74
N ALA A 33 -36.39 -39.29 -6.03
CA ALA A 33 -35.95 -40.22 -5.01
C ALA A 33 -36.88 -40.23 -3.78
N PHE A 34 -37.45 -39.07 -3.42
CA PHE A 34 -38.37 -38.92 -2.29
C PHE A 34 -39.86 -39.04 -2.66
N GLY A 35 -40.19 -39.43 -3.90
CA GLY A 35 -41.58 -39.69 -4.31
C GLY A 35 -42.01 -41.14 -4.06
N GLU A 36 -43.26 -41.36 -3.66
CA GLU A 36 -43.85 -42.67 -3.29
C GLU A 36 -43.81 -43.78 -4.37
N ARG A 37 -43.26 -43.51 -5.56
CA ARG A 37 -43.14 -44.44 -6.71
C ARG A 37 -41.73 -44.52 -7.29
N ALA A 38 -40.71 -44.27 -6.47
CA ALA A 38 -39.30 -44.24 -6.90
C ALA A 38 -38.81 -45.58 -7.47
N GLU A 39 -39.19 -46.70 -6.84
CA GLU A 39 -38.64 -48.02 -7.13
C GLU A 39 -39.04 -48.59 -8.51
N TRP A 40 -40.23 -48.26 -9.01
CA TRP A 40 -40.71 -48.76 -10.31
C TRP A 40 -40.24 -47.92 -11.50
N ARG A 41 -39.90 -46.64 -11.32
CA ARG A 41 -39.51 -45.73 -12.42
C ARG A 41 -38.03 -45.73 -12.76
N LEU A 42 -37.17 -46.20 -11.84
CA LEU A 42 -35.71 -46.30 -12.04
C LEU A 42 -35.28 -47.65 -12.65
N ARG A 43 -36.19 -48.64 -12.73
CA ARG A 43 -35.93 -50.03 -13.20
C ARG A 43 -36.01 -50.20 -14.73
N THR A 44 -36.17 -49.12 -15.50
CA THR A 44 -36.13 -49.14 -16.98
C THR A 44 -34.85 -48.46 -17.47
N TRP A 45 -34.61 -48.41 -18.78
CA TRP A 45 -33.45 -47.83 -19.51
C TRP A 45 -32.99 -46.41 -19.07
N ARG A 46 -33.66 -45.79 -18.11
CA ARG A 46 -33.35 -44.51 -17.48
C ARG A 46 -32.24 -44.62 -16.42
N GLY A 47 -32.05 -45.77 -15.77
CA GLY A 47 -30.96 -46.00 -14.81
C GLY A 47 -29.55 -45.61 -15.30
N PRO A 48 -29.10 -46.06 -16.49
CA PRO A 48 -27.78 -45.67 -17.02
C PRO A 48 -27.67 -44.17 -17.33
N ILE A 49 -28.77 -43.52 -17.75
CA ILE A 49 -28.80 -42.06 -17.99
C ILE A 49 -28.60 -41.30 -16.67
N PHE A 50 -29.23 -41.75 -15.59
CA PHE A 50 -29.03 -41.14 -14.27
C PHE A 50 -27.60 -41.32 -13.76
N PHE A 51 -27.00 -42.49 -13.98
CA PHE A 51 -25.61 -42.74 -13.61
C PHE A 51 -24.64 -41.86 -14.40
N LEU A 52 -24.87 -41.68 -15.71
CA LEU A 52 -24.07 -40.80 -16.56
C LEU A 52 -24.17 -39.32 -16.13
N LEU A 53 -25.38 -38.82 -15.88
CA LEU A 53 -25.59 -37.43 -15.47
C LEU A 53 -25.08 -37.16 -14.06
N GLY A 54 -25.28 -38.10 -13.12
CA GLY A 54 -24.72 -38.01 -11.77
C GLY A 54 -23.20 -38.07 -11.78
N GLY A 55 -22.62 -38.96 -12.59
CA GLY A 55 -21.18 -39.06 -12.80
C GLY A 55 -20.59 -37.79 -13.39
N SER A 56 -21.25 -37.16 -14.38
CA SER A 56 -20.76 -35.92 -14.98
C SER A 56 -20.85 -34.73 -14.02
N ALA A 57 -21.93 -34.65 -13.22
CA ALA A 57 -22.09 -33.62 -12.19
C ALA A 57 -21.10 -33.78 -11.04
N PHE A 58 -20.81 -35.01 -10.64
CA PHE A 58 -19.79 -35.30 -9.63
C PHE A 58 -18.39 -34.95 -10.16
N TYR A 59 -18.06 -35.37 -11.38
CA TYR A 59 -16.78 -35.06 -12.02
C TYR A 59 -16.57 -33.55 -12.19
N SER A 60 -17.58 -32.80 -12.62
CA SER A 60 -17.47 -31.35 -12.76
C SER A 60 -17.24 -30.64 -11.43
N THR A 61 -17.98 -31.02 -10.39
CA THR A 61 -17.84 -30.45 -9.05
C THR A 61 -16.46 -30.77 -8.47
N TRP A 62 -16.00 -32.01 -8.65
CA TRP A 62 -14.67 -32.45 -8.24
C TRP A 62 -13.56 -31.65 -8.96
N SER A 63 -13.66 -31.49 -10.28
CA SER A 63 -12.71 -30.70 -11.08
C SER A 63 -12.67 -29.22 -10.66
N VAL A 64 -13.82 -28.61 -10.34
CA VAL A 64 -13.87 -27.24 -9.83
C VAL A 64 -13.22 -27.14 -8.45
N TYR A 65 -13.49 -28.11 -7.57
CA TYR A 65 -12.90 -28.16 -6.25
C TYR A 65 -11.37 -28.28 -6.30
N ASP A 66 -10.87 -29.19 -7.14
CA ASP A 66 -9.44 -29.44 -7.32
C ASP A 66 -8.72 -28.21 -7.88
N LEU A 67 -9.26 -27.62 -8.96
CA LEU A 67 -8.74 -26.37 -9.52
C LEU A 67 -8.72 -25.23 -8.50
N ASN A 68 -9.77 -25.08 -7.69
CA ASN A 68 -9.82 -24.04 -6.67
C ASN A 68 -8.78 -24.28 -5.57
N ARG A 69 -8.49 -25.53 -5.25
CA ARG A 69 -7.45 -25.90 -4.27
C ARG A 69 -6.06 -25.55 -4.80
N GLU A 70 -5.78 -25.89 -6.06
CA GLU A 70 -4.52 -25.52 -6.73
C GLU A 70 -4.36 -24.00 -6.83
N LEU A 71 -5.40 -23.29 -7.28
CA LEU A 71 -5.42 -21.82 -7.34
C LEU A 71 -5.12 -21.20 -5.97
N LYS A 72 -5.76 -21.68 -4.90
CA LYS A 72 -5.49 -21.19 -3.54
C LYS A 72 -4.05 -21.43 -3.11
N ALA A 73 -3.47 -22.59 -3.43
CA ALA A 73 -2.07 -22.90 -3.12
C ALA A 73 -1.12 -21.97 -3.90
N HIS A 74 -1.38 -21.75 -5.19
CA HIS A 74 -0.58 -20.84 -6.03
C HIS A 74 -0.68 -19.40 -5.57
N VAL A 75 -1.89 -18.91 -5.24
CA VAL A 75 -2.09 -17.56 -4.71
C VAL A 75 -1.39 -17.42 -3.35
N ALA A 76 -1.51 -18.41 -2.46
CA ALA A 76 -0.83 -18.38 -1.17
C ALA A 76 0.70 -18.33 -1.31
N GLN A 77 1.27 -19.10 -2.26
CA GLN A 77 2.70 -19.04 -2.58
C GLN A 77 3.11 -17.68 -3.13
N GLN A 78 2.36 -17.14 -4.10
CA GLN A 78 2.63 -15.80 -4.64
C GLN A 78 2.56 -14.75 -3.52
N GLN A 79 1.56 -14.83 -2.66
CA GLN A 79 1.40 -13.88 -1.56
C GLN A 79 2.53 -13.99 -0.54
N ALA A 80 3.07 -15.18 -0.29
CA ALA A 80 4.28 -15.37 0.52
C ALA A 80 5.52 -14.76 -0.12
N ASP A 81 5.63 -14.79 -1.46
CA ASP A 81 6.75 -14.21 -2.19
C ASP A 81 6.76 -12.66 -2.16
N TYR A 82 5.60 -12.03 -1.98
CA TYR A 82 5.46 -10.57 -1.84
C TYR A 82 5.45 -10.08 -0.39
N HIS A 83 5.11 -10.94 0.57
CA HIS A 83 4.99 -10.57 1.98
C HIS A 83 5.89 -11.40 2.92
N PRO A 84 7.22 -11.40 2.71
CA PRO A 84 8.12 -12.13 3.58
C PRO A 84 8.25 -11.45 4.95
N VAL A 85 8.53 -12.27 5.96
CA VAL A 85 8.98 -11.82 7.29
C VAL A 85 10.48 -12.06 7.39
N LEU A 86 11.23 -11.09 7.89
CA LEU A 86 12.67 -11.24 8.03
C LEU A 86 13.02 -12.24 9.14
N ASP A 87 13.67 -13.35 8.77
CA ASP A 87 14.17 -14.38 9.70
C ASP A 87 15.50 -14.02 10.38
N ARG A 88 16.11 -12.90 9.98
CA ARG A 88 17.34 -12.37 10.58
C ARG A 88 17.39 -10.86 10.44
N ARG A 89 18.16 -10.21 11.33
CA ARG A 89 18.49 -8.79 11.17
C ARG A 89 19.22 -8.58 9.85
N GLN A 90 18.78 -7.60 9.06
CA GLN A 90 19.39 -7.28 7.78
C GLN A 90 19.23 -5.78 7.48
N ARG A 91 20.21 -5.22 6.78
CA ARG A 91 20.14 -3.84 6.30
C ARG A 91 19.51 -3.80 4.90
N LEU A 92 18.40 -3.07 4.75
CA LEU A 92 17.69 -2.90 3.48
C LEU A 92 17.41 -1.42 3.25
N GLY A 93 17.79 -0.88 2.08
CA GLY A 93 17.60 0.55 1.76
C GLY A 93 18.24 1.47 2.80
N GLY A 94 19.42 1.12 3.32
CA GLY A 94 20.08 1.88 4.37
C GLY A 94 19.49 1.76 5.79
N ILE A 95 18.37 1.03 5.97
CA ILE A 95 17.68 0.81 7.25
C ILE A 95 18.10 -0.52 7.87
N ASP A 96 18.55 -0.50 9.13
CA ASP A 96 18.88 -1.71 9.88
C ASP A 96 17.60 -2.36 10.43
N MET A 97 17.05 -3.32 9.70
CA MET A 97 15.77 -3.96 10.03
C MET A 97 15.98 -5.11 11.02
N PRO A 98 15.21 -5.17 12.13
CA PRO A 98 15.28 -6.26 13.08
C PRO A 98 14.63 -7.54 12.54
N LEU A 99 14.97 -8.67 13.16
CA LEU A 99 14.24 -9.94 13.04
C LEU A 99 12.75 -9.71 13.27
N GLY A 100 11.89 -10.35 12.47
CA GLY A 100 10.44 -10.26 12.60
C GLY A 100 9.82 -9.05 11.90
N THR A 101 10.61 -8.27 11.17
CA THR A 101 10.09 -7.19 10.31
C THR A 101 9.25 -7.81 9.19
N LYS A 102 8.01 -7.35 9.04
CA LYS A 102 7.11 -7.77 7.97
C LYS A 102 7.28 -6.85 6.78
N LEU A 103 7.54 -7.41 5.61
CA LEU A 103 7.75 -6.63 4.39
C LEU A 103 6.57 -6.76 3.44
N ASN A 104 6.38 -5.74 2.62
CA ASN A 104 5.60 -5.80 1.40
C ASN A 104 6.53 -5.39 0.25
N LEU A 105 6.74 -6.28 -0.71
CA LEU A 105 7.68 -6.09 -1.81
C LEU A 105 6.97 -5.62 -3.08
N ALA A 106 7.63 -4.77 -3.87
CA ALA A 106 7.18 -4.47 -5.22
C ALA A 106 7.47 -5.63 -6.19
N VAL A 107 8.59 -6.33 -5.96
CA VAL A 107 9.08 -7.43 -6.79
C VAL A 107 9.23 -8.68 -5.92
N ALA A 108 8.58 -9.76 -6.35
CA ALA A 108 8.57 -11.03 -5.62
C ALA A 108 10.00 -11.49 -5.26
N ARG A 109 10.20 -11.84 -3.98
CA ARG A 109 11.48 -12.31 -3.40
C ARG A 109 12.66 -11.33 -3.44
N GLU A 110 12.49 -10.12 -3.96
CA GLU A 110 13.53 -9.11 -4.04
C GLU A 110 13.42 -8.15 -2.84
N LEU A 111 14.14 -8.45 -1.76
CA LEU A 111 14.02 -7.72 -0.48
C LEU A 111 14.32 -6.22 -0.59
N GLY A 112 15.22 -5.81 -1.48
CA GLY A 112 15.55 -4.39 -1.68
C GLY A 112 14.37 -3.58 -2.27
N SER A 113 13.40 -4.25 -2.89
CA SER A 113 12.20 -3.68 -3.49
C SER A 113 11.04 -3.47 -2.50
N PHE A 114 11.31 -3.51 -1.20
CA PHE A 114 10.26 -3.28 -0.21
C PHE A 114 9.61 -1.90 -0.39
N GLN A 115 8.29 -1.90 -0.46
CA GLN A 115 7.43 -0.72 -0.45
C GLN A 115 6.94 -0.39 0.94
N ARG A 116 6.83 -1.40 1.81
CA ARG A 116 6.40 -1.25 3.20
C ARG A 116 7.18 -2.20 4.10
N ALA A 117 7.58 -1.72 5.26
CA ALA A 117 8.22 -2.47 6.32
C ALA A 117 7.56 -2.14 7.66
N GLU A 118 6.97 -3.14 8.32
CA GLU A 118 6.43 -3.03 9.67
C GLU A 118 7.41 -3.67 10.65
N PHE A 119 7.90 -2.86 11.59
CA PHE A 119 8.86 -3.27 12.59
C PHE A 119 8.14 -3.86 13.81
N PRO A 120 8.68 -4.93 14.43
CA PRO A 120 8.09 -5.54 15.62
C PRO A 120 8.19 -4.66 16.88
N HIS A 121 9.13 -3.72 16.89
CA HIS A 121 9.30 -2.69 17.91
C HIS A 121 9.85 -1.42 17.25
N SER A 122 9.77 -0.29 17.96
CA SER A 122 10.26 0.98 17.43
C SER A 122 11.77 0.95 17.20
N ILE A 123 12.20 1.40 16.03
CA ILE A 123 13.62 1.52 15.66
C ILE A 123 13.92 2.95 15.17
N SER A 124 15.15 3.41 15.36
CA SER A 124 15.58 4.73 14.91
C SER A 124 15.96 4.71 13.43
N VAL A 125 15.21 5.43 12.59
CA VAL A 125 15.47 5.61 11.16
C VAL A 125 15.47 7.09 10.84
N GLY A 126 16.60 7.64 10.37
CA GLY A 126 16.70 9.08 10.07
C GLY A 126 16.36 9.99 11.26
N GLY A 127 16.62 9.55 12.50
CA GLY A 127 16.26 10.27 13.71
C GLY A 127 14.78 10.17 14.13
N VAL A 128 13.98 9.36 13.43
CA VAL A 128 12.59 9.05 13.79
C VAL A 128 12.52 7.68 14.46
N ASN A 129 11.82 7.60 15.59
CA ASN A 129 11.48 6.34 16.26
C ASN A 129 10.30 5.68 15.53
N ALA A 130 10.59 4.98 14.43
CA ALA A 130 9.59 4.45 13.50
C ALA A 130 9.13 3.03 13.85
N LEU A 131 7.85 2.76 13.61
CA LEU A 131 7.24 1.43 13.61
C LEU A 131 6.90 0.96 12.19
N LEU A 132 6.72 1.92 11.27
CA LEU A 132 6.37 1.69 9.88
C LEU A 132 7.30 2.53 8.99
N ALA A 133 7.82 1.91 7.95
CA ALA A 133 8.55 2.56 6.88
C ALA A 133 7.93 2.21 5.53
N GLU A 134 7.57 3.22 4.75
CA GLU A 134 7.03 3.07 3.40
C GLU A 134 7.91 3.77 2.38
N ARG A 135 8.03 3.20 1.19
CA ARG A 135 8.85 3.74 0.08
C ARG A 135 8.02 3.77 -1.18
N TYR A 136 8.08 4.91 -1.86
CA TYR A 136 7.61 4.99 -3.23
C TYR A 136 8.75 4.62 -4.18
N LEU A 137 8.54 3.55 -4.96
CA LEU A 137 9.53 3.01 -5.89
C LEU A 137 9.09 3.30 -7.33
N SER A 138 9.98 3.91 -8.10
CA SER A 138 9.86 3.95 -9.56
C SER A 138 10.42 2.67 -10.13
N ILE A 139 9.58 1.85 -10.77
CA ILE A 139 10.01 0.60 -11.43
C ILE A 139 10.45 0.94 -12.85
N HIS A 140 11.65 0.49 -13.21
CA HIS A 140 12.18 0.63 -14.57
C HIS A 140 12.03 -0.68 -15.31
N THR A 141 11.61 -0.62 -16.57
CA THR A 141 11.50 -1.79 -17.45
C THR A 141 12.45 -1.69 -18.64
N ASP A 142 12.91 -2.82 -19.12
CA ASP A 142 13.65 -2.91 -20.38
C ASP A 142 12.72 -2.86 -21.61
N ASP A 143 13.31 -2.92 -22.81
CA ASP A 143 12.58 -2.93 -24.08
C ASP A 143 11.64 -4.15 -24.24
N ALA A 144 11.86 -5.21 -23.46
CA ALA A 144 11.03 -6.41 -23.41
C ALA A 144 9.95 -6.35 -22.31
N TYR A 145 9.74 -5.17 -21.69
CA TYR A 145 8.83 -4.94 -20.58
C TYR A 145 9.10 -5.80 -19.34
N GLN A 146 10.35 -6.25 -19.16
CA GLN A 146 10.79 -6.91 -17.94
C GLN A 146 11.35 -5.88 -16.96
N THR A 147 11.15 -6.11 -15.66
CA THR A 147 11.68 -5.23 -14.62
C THR A 147 13.21 -5.23 -14.66
N ALA A 148 13.79 -4.09 -15.07
CA ALA A 148 15.23 -3.87 -15.14
C ALA A 148 15.80 -3.37 -13.81
N GLY A 149 14.97 -2.71 -12.99
CA GLY A 149 15.38 -2.22 -11.68
C GLY A 149 14.32 -1.35 -11.03
N TYR A 150 14.67 -0.73 -9.90
CA TYR A 150 13.81 0.20 -9.18
C TYR A 150 14.64 1.32 -8.56
N THR A 151 14.06 2.51 -8.48
CA THR A 151 14.65 3.65 -7.78
C THR A 151 13.69 4.18 -6.72
N PRO A 152 14.11 4.23 -5.45
CA PRO A 152 13.34 4.86 -4.39
C PRO A 152 13.30 6.37 -4.56
N GLN A 153 12.12 6.95 -4.42
CA GLN A 153 11.94 8.41 -4.53
C GLN A 153 11.94 9.06 -3.15
N ASN A 154 11.24 8.47 -2.19
CA ASN A 154 11.15 8.96 -0.82
C ASN A 154 10.98 7.80 0.17
N LEU A 155 11.18 8.14 1.44
CA LEU A 155 10.97 7.29 2.59
C LEU A 155 9.97 7.99 3.51
N ARG A 156 8.85 7.32 3.80
CA ARG A 156 7.77 7.78 4.66
C ARG A 156 7.85 6.98 5.95
N LEU A 157 8.00 7.66 7.08
CA LEU A 157 8.18 7.04 8.39
C LEU A 157 7.00 7.40 9.28
N THR A 158 6.46 6.40 9.98
CA THR A 158 5.42 6.58 11.00
C THR A 158 5.83 5.79 12.23
N GLY A 159 5.65 6.39 13.40
CA GLY A 159 6.20 5.93 14.65
C GLY A 159 5.40 6.43 15.84
N VAL A 160 6.12 6.75 16.92
CA VAL A 160 5.51 7.20 18.18
C VAL A 160 6.24 8.41 18.76
N GLY A 161 5.47 9.30 19.37
CA GLY A 161 5.99 10.47 20.08
C GLY A 161 6.38 11.60 19.14
N ILE A 162 7.47 12.29 19.48
CA ILE A 162 7.99 13.44 18.74
C ILE A 162 9.37 13.12 18.14
N SER A 163 9.69 13.75 17.03
CA SER A 163 11.02 13.67 16.41
C SER A 163 11.52 15.06 16.04
N MET A 164 12.82 15.30 16.23
CA MET A 164 13.45 16.56 15.83
C MET A 164 14.02 16.40 14.42
N GLN A 165 13.47 17.13 13.45
CA GLN A 165 13.84 17.02 12.04
C GLN A 165 14.20 18.40 11.48
N ALA A 166 15.45 18.55 11.03
CA ALA A 166 15.99 19.84 10.56
C ALA A 166 15.69 21.03 11.52
N GLY A 167 15.72 20.73 12.82
CA GLY A 167 15.44 21.67 13.91
C GLY A 167 13.96 21.96 14.17
N TRP A 168 13.03 21.32 13.48
CA TRP A 168 11.59 21.37 13.75
C TRP A 168 11.19 20.21 14.64
N ILE A 169 10.17 20.42 15.48
CA ILE A 169 9.57 19.36 16.30
C ILE A 169 8.41 18.77 15.50
N CYS A 170 8.59 17.58 14.97
CA CYS A 170 7.59 16.87 14.19
C CYS A 170 6.82 15.88 15.08
N ASP A 171 5.54 15.70 14.79
CA ASP A 171 4.75 14.60 15.32
C ASP A 171 5.14 13.32 14.58
N ALA A 172 5.75 12.37 15.29
CA ALA A 172 6.19 11.11 14.70
C ALA A 172 5.05 10.08 14.60
N SER A 173 3.89 10.34 15.21
CA SER A 173 2.68 9.54 14.98
C SER A 173 2.03 9.81 13.63
N GLU A 174 2.34 10.96 13.04
CA GLU A 174 2.02 11.31 11.66
C GLU A 174 3.17 10.95 10.71
N VAL A 175 2.91 11.02 9.40
CA VAL A 175 3.94 10.67 8.41
C VAL A 175 5.02 11.75 8.35
N ILE A 176 6.28 11.33 8.55
CA ILE A 176 7.48 12.12 8.27
C ILE A 176 8.06 11.62 6.93
N VAL A 177 8.29 12.55 6.00
CA VAL A 177 8.84 12.23 4.67
C VAL A 177 10.30 12.67 4.59
N LEU A 178 11.15 11.75 4.16
CA LEU A 178 12.55 11.97 3.89
C LEU A 178 12.84 11.68 2.40
N GLU A 179 13.69 12.51 1.80
CA GLU A 179 14.32 12.15 0.53
C GLU A 179 15.21 10.92 0.72
N THR A 180 15.35 10.14 -0.35
CA THR A 180 16.26 8.99 -0.37
C THR A 180 17.41 9.18 -1.33
N HIS A 181 18.56 8.61 -0.98
CA HIS A 181 19.61 8.33 -1.95
C HIS A 181 19.14 7.25 -2.95
N PRO A 182 19.82 7.10 -4.10
CA PRO A 182 19.47 6.06 -5.08
C PRO A 182 19.49 4.62 -4.52
N ASP A 183 20.30 4.37 -3.48
CA ASP A 183 20.37 3.10 -2.76
C ASP A 183 19.22 2.91 -1.74
N GLY A 184 18.40 3.94 -1.53
CA GLY A 184 17.29 3.95 -0.59
C GLY A 184 17.56 4.50 0.79
N ALA A 185 18.82 4.80 1.11
CA ALA A 185 19.15 5.34 2.42
C ALA A 185 18.50 6.72 2.63
N PRO A 186 18.07 7.05 3.86
CA PRO A 186 17.60 8.40 4.18
C PRO A 186 18.66 9.45 3.82
N LYS A 187 18.25 10.50 3.11
CA LYS A 187 19.14 11.58 2.63
C LYS A 187 18.88 12.89 3.35
N ALA A 188 17.68 13.44 3.20
CA ALA A 188 17.33 14.77 3.69
C ALA A 188 15.87 14.83 4.15
N PHE A 189 15.56 15.76 5.05
CA PHE A 189 14.19 16.03 5.46
C PHE A 189 13.39 16.66 4.31
N GLN A 190 12.18 16.16 4.06
CA GLN A 190 11.27 16.68 3.04
C GLN A 190 10.04 17.34 3.69
N SER A 191 9.29 16.62 4.52
CA SER A 191 8.13 17.20 5.21
C SER A 191 7.71 16.43 6.47
N CYS A 192 6.94 17.10 7.34
CA CYS A 192 6.25 16.48 8.48
C CYS A 192 5.06 17.33 8.97
N SER A 193 4.20 16.72 9.79
CA SER A 193 3.25 17.46 10.62
C SER A 193 3.93 18.02 11.87
N ALA A 194 3.65 19.29 12.18
CA ALA A 194 4.19 19.98 13.35
C ALA A 194 3.59 19.43 14.64
N ALA A 195 4.45 19.08 15.58
CA ALA A 195 4.08 18.90 16.98
C ALA A 195 4.12 20.24 17.74
N GLY A 196 3.64 20.21 18.98
CA GLY A 196 3.67 21.37 19.87
C GLY A 196 5.09 21.81 20.21
N GLY A 197 5.28 23.12 20.38
CA GLY A 197 6.55 23.73 20.79
C GLY A 197 7.32 24.43 19.66
N ASN A 198 6.88 24.29 18.40
CA ASN A 198 7.42 25.09 17.31
C ASN A 198 6.97 26.55 17.42
N LEU A 199 7.88 27.48 17.15
CA LEU A 199 7.62 28.91 17.19
C LEU A 199 7.96 29.57 15.84
N ILE A 200 7.12 30.49 15.39
CA ILE A 200 7.37 31.40 14.27
C ILE A 200 7.14 32.83 14.78
N GLU A 201 8.14 33.70 14.65
CA GLU A 201 8.13 35.06 15.23
C GLU A 201 7.75 35.10 16.74
N GLY A 202 8.09 34.04 17.49
CA GLY A 202 7.76 33.92 18.92
C GLY A 202 6.31 33.51 19.21
N LYS A 203 5.53 33.14 18.19
CA LYS A 203 4.16 32.62 18.31
C LYS A 203 4.12 31.13 18.04
N ALA A 204 3.31 30.41 18.83
CA ALA A 204 3.18 28.97 18.70
C ALA A 204 2.53 28.60 17.36
N LEU A 205 3.20 27.72 16.62
CA LEU A 205 2.62 27.10 15.44
C LEU A 205 1.54 26.11 15.89
N PRO A 206 0.33 26.12 15.28
CA PRO A 206 -0.71 25.16 15.63
C PRO A 206 -0.27 23.73 15.30
N ASN A 207 -0.70 22.78 16.14
CA ASN A 207 -0.47 21.36 15.90
C ASN A 207 -1.10 20.94 14.55
N GLY A 208 -0.43 20.03 13.85
CA GLY A 208 -0.89 19.53 12.55
C GLY A 208 -0.65 20.48 11.38
N ALA A 209 0.02 21.62 11.59
CA ALA A 209 0.56 22.41 10.48
C ALA A 209 1.62 21.59 9.73
N GLU A 210 1.56 21.55 8.41
CA GLU A 210 2.54 20.83 7.61
C GLU A 210 3.78 21.70 7.39
N ILE A 211 4.95 21.16 7.70
CA ILE A 211 6.26 21.78 7.50
C ILE A 211 6.92 21.10 6.32
N ILE A 212 7.25 21.86 5.27
CA ILE A 212 7.86 21.36 4.04
C ILE A 212 9.19 22.08 3.83
N ALA A 213 10.26 21.32 3.58
CA ALA A 213 11.54 21.88 3.17
C ALA A 213 11.45 22.39 1.72
N SER A 214 12.02 23.57 1.47
CA SER A 214 12.06 24.20 0.14
C SER A 214 13.51 24.48 -0.27
N GLU A 215 13.82 24.27 -1.55
CA GLU A 215 15.08 24.76 -2.15
C GLU A 215 14.99 26.21 -2.66
N GLY A 216 13.88 26.90 -2.36
CA GLY A 216 13.55 28.21 -2.89
C GLY A 216 12.61 28.14 -4.07
N SER A 217 11.58 28.98 -4.06
CA SER A 217 10.60 29.13 -5.12
C SER A 217 11.29 29.54 -6.43
N LEU A 218 11.07 28.79 -7.51
CA LEU A 218 11.65 29.08 -8.82
C LEU A 218 10.77 30.08 -9.58
N PHE A 219 11.34 31.22 -9.96
CA PHE A 219 10.67 32.24 -10.75
C PHE A 219 10.87 32.03 -12.25
N LEU A 220 10.00 32.64 -13.08
CA LEU A 220 10.05 32.52 -14.55
C LEU A 220 11.37 33.01 -15.17
N ASP A 221 12.10 33.87 -14.46
CA ASP A 221 13.41 34.39 -14.84
C ASP A 221 14.59 33.49 -14.40
N GLY A 222 14.29 32.31 -13.84
CA GLY A 222 15.28 31.35 -13.37
C GLY A 222 15.89 31.67 -12.01
N ARG A 223 15.51 32.78 -11.36
CA ARG A 223 15.96 33.08 -9.99
C ARG A 223 15.25 32.15 -8.99
N ARG A 224 15.95 31.82 -7.90
CA ARG A 224 15.39 31.10 -6.77
C ARG A 224 15.13 32.04 -5.61
N GLY A 225 13.98 31.84 -4.96
CA GLY A 225 13.60 32.53 -3.74
C GLY A 225 14.52 32.21 -2.56
N LEU A 226 14.43 33.06 -1.54
CA LEU A 226 15.12 32.88 -0.26
C LEU A 226 14.37 31.93 0.67
N ASP A 227 13.18 31.48 0.29
CA ASP A 227 12.38 30.54 1.07
C ASP A 227 13.10 29.21 1.22
N ARG A 228 13.13 28.71 2.45
CA ARG A 228 13.68 27.40 2.82
C ARG A 228 12.65 26.53 3.52
N TRP A 229 11.54 27.13 3.94
CA TRP A 229 10.41 26.43 4.54
C TRP A 229 9.10 26.93 3.98
N LEU A 230 8.20 26.01 3.70
CA LEU A 230 6.80 26.25 3.38
C LEU A 230 5.97 25.61 4.49
N ILE A 231 5.18 26.43 5.19
CA ILE A 231 4.32 25.99 6.29
C ILE A 231 2.87 26.09 5.83
N HIS A 232 2.16 24.96 5.76
CA HIS A 232 0.72 24.96 5.53
C HIS A 232 -0.01 24.91 6.88
N LEU A 233 -0.84 25.93 7.13
CA LEU A 233 -1.69 25.93 8.31
C LEU A 233 -2.92 25.03 8.08
N PRO A 234 -3.40 24.33 9.11
CA PRO A 234 -4.71 23.68 9.06
C PRO A 234 -5.80 24.69 8.69
N LYS A 235 -6.89 24.25 8.06
CA LYS A 235 -7.98 25.16 7.58
C LYS A 235 -8.52 26.10 8.65
N GLU A 236 -8.63 25.62 9.89
CA GLU A 236 -9.11 26.39 11.05
C GLU A 236 -7.96 26.82 11.97
N GLY A 237 -6.72 26.50 11.61
CA GLY A 237 -5.53 26.88 12.37
C GLY A 237 -5.22 28.35 12.17
N ALA A 238 -5.16 29.09 13.29
CA ALA A 238 -4.78 30.49 13.31
C ALA A 238 -3.34 30.66 13.80
N LEU A 239 -2.62 31.60 13.19
CA LEU A 239 -1.29 32.03 13.63
C LEU A 239 -1.19 33.55 13.60
N GLN A 240 -0.82 34.14 14.73
CA GLN A 240 -0.56 35.57 14.82
C GLN A 240 0.81 35.88 14.19
N LEU A 241 0.82 36.73 13.16
CA LEU A 241 2.03 37.25 12.53
C LEU A 241 2.13 38.77 12.79
N LYS A 242 3.29 39.37 12.56
CA LYS A 242 3.43 40.85 12.64
C LYS A 242 2.46 41.60 11.72
N GLY A 243 2.07 40.99 10.60
CA GLY A 243 1.15 41.57 9.61
C GLY A 243 -0.34 41.35 9.91
N GLY A 244 -0.69 40.66 10.99
CA GLY A 244 -2.07 40.28 11.32
C GLY A 244 -2.21 38.80 11.68
N GLU A 245 -3.42 38.40 12.05
CA GLU A 245 -3.75 36.99 12.23
C GLU A 245 -3.97 36.34 10.87
N GLN A 246 -3.34 35.18 10.65
CA GLN A 246 -3.55 34.35 9.48
C GLN A 246 -4.30 33.09 9.89
N ILE A 247 -5.38 32.78 9.16
CA ILE A 247 -6.17 31.56 9.33
C ILE A 247 -6.00 30.72 8.07
N GLY A 248 -5.52 29.49 8.20
CA GLY A 248 -5.23 28.62 7.07
C GLY A 248 -4.19 29.16 6.09
N GLY A 249 -4.17 28.61 4.88
CA GLY A 249 -3.25 29.00 3.83
C GLY A 249 -1.81 28.53 4.07
N ALA A 250 -0.84 29.27 3.51
CA ALA A 250 0.56 28.91 3.56
C ALA A 250 1.46 30.08 3.96
N ILE A 251 2.62 29.79 4.53
CA ILE A 251 3.61 30.77 4.97
C ILE A 251 5.00 30.33 4.48
N LEU A 252 5.69 31.23 3.80
CA LEU A 252 7.06 31.05 3.35
C LEU A 252 8.04 31.65 4.36
N LEU A 253 9.01 30.86 4.81
CA LEU A 253 10.06 31.30 5.72
C LEU A 253 11.45 31.16 5.08
N ASP A 254 12.39 32.02 5.46
CA ASP A 254 13.79 31.90 5.11
C ASP A 254 14.53 30.83 5.96
N GLY A 255 15.84 30.67 5.74
CA GLY A 255 16.67 29.74 6.51
C GLY A 255 16.73 30.03 8.02
N ASP A 256 16.54 31.29 8.42
CA ASP A 256 16.49 31.73 9.83
C ASP A 256 15.07 31.62 10.42
N ARG A 257 14.11 31.06 9.66
CA ARG A 257 12.68 30.95 10.02
C ARG A 257 11.98 32.30 10.15
N LYS A 258 12.46 33.34 9.48
CA LYS A 258 11.78 34.62 9.39
C LYS A 258 10.76 34.57 8.25
N VAL A 259 9.61 35.18 8.49
CA VAL A 259 8.51 35.21 7.50
C VAL A 259 8.93 36.08 6.31
N ILE A 260 8.93 35.49 5.13
CA ILE A 260 9.11 36.19 3.86
C ILE A 260 7.76 36.63 3.31
N LYS A 261 6.79 35.71 3.29
CA LYS A 261 5.48 35.93 2.68
C LYS A 261 4.42 35.05 3.32
N SER A 262 3.25 35.63 3.54
CA SER A 262 2.02 34.93 3.90
C SER A 262 1.13 34.81 2.66
N ILE A 263 0.53 33.64 2.47
CA ILE A 263 -0.39 33.32 1.37
C ILE A 263 -1.71 32.89 2.02
N PRO A 264 -2.77 33.72 1.97
CA PRO A 264 -4.07 33.35 2.51
C PRO A 264 -4.69 32.19 1.72
N GLN A 265 -5.68 31.53 2.33
CA GLN A 265 -6.45 30.45 1.72
C GLN A 265 -7.38 30.94 0.60
#